data_AF-A0A3D1XPC2-F1
#
_entry.id   AF-A0A3D1XPC2-F1
#
_cell.length_a   1.000
_cell.length_b   1.000
_cell.length_c   1.000
_cell.angle_alpha   90.00
_cell.angle_beta   90.00
_cell.angle_gamma   90.00
#
_symmetry.space_group_name_H-M   'P 1'
#
loop_
_entity.id
_entity.type
_entity.pdbx_description
1 polymer ?
#
loop_
_entity_poly.entity_id
_entity_poly.type
_entity_poly.pdbx_seq_one_letter_code
_entity_poly.pdbx_strand_id
1 'polypeptide(L)'
;LDIDHMKIAYDFEFKTSTQIDPALKQELYDIAAEWKRRHQSEQLPFLIFTKSMDFVKVYDDRSLQSTQVRLEGTAAKAFVYCNEAPKTIDQIKEHLNGQNGQGEESAEEAIRFLEEKGLVYGERGKYFNLALPHNSNL
;
A
#
# COMPACT_ATOMS: atom_id res chain seq x y z
N LEU A 1 33.11 39.69 -19.06
CA LEU A 1 31.68 39.35 -19.23
C LEU A 1 31.33 38.44 -18.07
N ASP A 2 30.69 39.02 -17.06
CA ASP A 2 30.29 38.32 -15.84
C ASP A 2 28.97 37.61 -16.12
N ILE A 3 28.94 36.28 -16.00
CA ILE A 3 27.77 35.46 -16.33
C ILE A 3 26.91 35.33 -15.08
N ASP A 4 25.73 35.95 -15.10
CA ASP A 4 24.75 35.88 -14.01
C ASP A 4 24.09 34.50 -13.96
N HIS A 5 24.57 33.65 -13.05
CA HIS A 5 24.10 32.28 -12.87
C HIS A 5 22.63 32.18 -12.41
N MET A 6 22.02 33.28 -11.90
CA MET A 6 20.60 33.30 -11.52
C MET A 6 19.65 33.49 -12.71
N LYS A 7 20.18 33.71 -13.91
CA LYS A 7 19.41 33.86 -15.17
C LYS A 7 19.55 32.68 -16.13
N ILE A 8 20.22 31.61 -15.70
CA ILE A 8 20.38 30.40 -16.51
C ILE A 8 19.16 29.51 -16.29
N ALA A 9 18.24 29.51 -17.26
CA ALA A 9 17.21 28.48 -17.35
C ALA A 9 17.83 27.26 -18.03
N TYR A 10 17.87 26.14 -17.32
CA TYR A 10 18.27 24.85 -17.90
C TYR A 10 17.05 24.28 -18.64
N ASP A 11 17.08 24.34 -19.96
CA ASP A 11 16.11 23.64 -20.80
C ASP A 11 16.67 22.26 -21.14
N PHE A 12 16.00 21.21 -20.67
CA PHE A 12 16.39 19.82 -20.90
C PHE A 12 15.50 19.24 -22.00
N GLU A 13 15.96 19.28 -23.25
CA GLU A 13 15.31 18.52 -24.33
C GLU A 13 15.70 17.03 -24.22
N PHE A 14 14.84 16.22 -23.60
CA PHE A 14 15.02 14.77 -23.60
C PHE A 14 14.49 14.16 -24.90
N LYS A 15 15.40 13.81 -25.82
CA LYS A 15 15.06 13.07 -27.04
C LYS A 15 15.08 11.57 -26.73
N THR A 16 13.90 10.96 -26.65
CA THR A 16 13.77 9.51 -26.53
C THR A 16 13.18 8.90 -27.80
N SER A 17 13.71 7.75 -28.23
CA SER A 17 13.11 6.91 -29.26
C SER A 17 12.01 6.00 -28.71
N THR A 18 11.73 6.06 -27.40
CA THR A 18 10.69 5.27 -26.75
C THR A 18 9.32 5.70 -27.28
N GLN A 19 8.73 4.87 -28.14
CA GLN A 19 7.32 4.97 -28.47
C GLN A 19 6.51 4.34 -27.33
N ILE A 20 5.83 5.19 -26.56
CA ILE A 20 4.85 4.73 -25.58
C ILE A 20 3.65 4.23 -26.38
N ASP A 21 3.21 2.99 -26.11
CA ASP A 21 2.00 2.44 -26.69
C ASP A 21 0.81 3.39 -26.44
N PRO A 22 0.16 3.92 -27.49
CA PRO A 22 -0.99 4.80 -27.33
C PRO A 22 -2.12 4.19 -26.52
N ALA A 23 -2.32 2.87 -26.58
CA ALA A 23 -3.36 2.17 -25.83
C ALA A 23 -3.04 2.19 -24.32
N LEU A 24 -1.80 1.85 -23.94
CA LEU A 24 -1.34 1.91 -22.55
C LEU A 24 -1.42 3.34 -21.99
N LYS A 25 -1.05 4.33 -22.82
CA LYS A 25 -1.17 5.74 -22.46
C LYS A 25 -2.63 6.07 -22.15
N GLN A 26 -3.55 5.74 -23.04
CA GLN A 26 -4.97 6.03 -22.87
C GLN A 26 -5.55 5.34 -21.62
N GLU A 27 -5.23 4.07 -21.41
CA GLU A 27 -5.63 3.31 -20.23
C GLU A 27 -5.20 4.02 -18.94
N LEU A 28 -3.95 4.46 -18.86
CA LEU A 28 -3.44 5.21 -17.70
C LEU A 28 -4.21 6.51 -17.47
N TYR A 29 -4.50 7.26 -18.54
CA TYR A 29 -5.29 8.50 -18.43
C TYR A 29 -6.72 8.23 -17.93
N ASP A 30 -7.35 7.17 -18.42
CA ASP A 30 -8.71 6.81 -18.04
C ASP A 30 -8.76 6.40 -16.56
N ILE A 31 -7.81 5.59 -16.10
CA ILE A 31 -7.66 5.23 -14.68
C ILE A 31 -7.46 6.47 -13.81
N ALA A 32 -6.57 7.38 -14.21
CA ALA A 32 -6.28 8.60 -13.46
C ALA A 32 -7.49 9.56 -13.42
N ALA A 33 -8.21 9.69 -14.53
CA ALA A 33 -9.42 10.51 -14.61
C ALA A 33 -10.53 9.96 -13.71
N GLU A 34 -10.73 8.64 -13.72
CA GLU A 34 -11.71 7.98 -12.88
C GLU A 34 -11.36 8.12 -11.39
N TRP A 35 -10.10 7.92 -11.03
CA TRP A 35 -9.65 8.12 -9.64
C TRP A 35 -9.86 9.57 -9.18
N LYS A 36 -9.52 10.56 -10.01
CA LYS A 36 -9.75 11.98 -9.72
C LYS A 36 -11.23 12.28 -9.54
N ARG A 37 -12.09 11.75 -10.40
CA ARG A 37 -13.55 11.91 -10.33
C ARG A 37 -14.10 11.34 -9.02
N ARG A 38 -13.69 10.13 -8.63
CA ARG A 38 -14.12 9.50 -7.38
C ARG A 38 -13.62 10.24 -6.15
N HIS A 39 -12.38 10.75 -6.18
CA HIS A 39 -11.83 11.54 -5.10
C HIS A 39 -12.54 12.90 -4.90
N GLN A 40 -13.22 13.40 -5.94
CA GLN A 40 -14.05 14.61 -5.87
C GLN A 40 -15.53 14.31 -5.52
N SER A 41 -15.91 13.04 -5.43
CA SER A 41 -17.28 12.65 -5.09
C SER A 41 -17.51 12.62 -3.57
N GLU A 42 -18.77 12.55 -3.15
CA GLU A 42 -19.11 12.36 -1.72
C GLU A 42 -18.65 11.00 -1.18
N GLN A 43 -18.42 10.02 -2.05
CA GLN A 43 -17.92 8.69 -1.70
C GLN A 43 -16.42 8.56 -2.03
N LEU A 44 -15.59 9.09 -1.12
CA LEU A 44 -14.14 8.99 -1.19
C LEU A 44 -13.70 7.51 -1.11
N PRO A 45 -12.91 7.00 -2.08
CA PRO A 45 -12.36 5.66 -2.00
C PRO A 45 -11.49 5.53 -0.74
N PHE A 46 -11.68 4.46 0.03
CA PHE A 46 -10.97 4.26 1.29
C PHE A 46 -10.45 2.82 1.43
N LEU A 47 -9.39 2.68 2.22
CA LEU A 47 -8.93 1.41 2.75
C LEU A 47 -8.73 1.62 4.25
N ILE A 48 -9.60 1.04 5.06
CA ILE A 48 -9.58 1.23 6.51
C ILE A 48 -9.62 -0.10 7.23
N PHE A 49 -9.15 -0.13 8.48
CA PHE A 49 -9.27 -1.32 9.31
C PHE A 49 -9.75 -1.01 10.72
N THR A 50 -10.39 -2.00 11.34
CA THR A 50 -10.67 -2.04 12.77
C THR A 50 -9.93 -3.21 13.42
N LYS A 51 -9.30 -2.94 14.55
CA LYS A 51 -8.57 -3.92 15.35
C LYS A 51 -9.47 -4.42 16.48
N SER A 52 -9.52 -5.73 16.68
CA SER A 52 -10.09 -6.39 17.86
C SER A 52 -8.99 -7.21 18.55
N MET A 53 -9.31 -7.90 19.65
CA MET A 53 -8.30 -8.70 20.37
C MET A 53 -7.72 -9.82 19.50
N ASP A 54 -8.57 -10.54 18.77
CA ASP A 54 -8.17 -11.77 18.07
C ASP A 54 -8.13 -11.63 16.55
N PHE A 55 -8.61 -10.51 16.01
CA PHE A 55 -8.74 -10.32 14.57
C PHE A 55 -8.65 -8.86 14.14
N VAL A 56 -8.41 -8.66 12.85
CA VAL A 56 -8.52 -7.37 12.17
C VAL A 56 -9.57 -7.48 11.07
N LYS A 57 -10.47 -6.51 10.98
CA LYS A 57 -11.35 -6.35 9.81
C LYS A 57 -10.82 -5.22 8.95
N VAL A 58 -10.60 -5.51 7.68
CA VAL A 58 -10.20 -4.53 6.67
C VAL A 58 -11.38 -4.30 5.73
N TYR A 59 -11.71 -3.04 5.49
CA TYR A 59 -12.73 -2.58 4.57
C TYR A 59 -12.04 -1.88 3.40
N ASP A 60 -12.25 -2.40 2.19
CA ASP A 60 -11.65 -1.87 0.97
C ASP A 60 -12.75 -1.39 0.03
N ASP A 61 -12.86 -0.07 -0.11
CA ASP A 61 -13.75 0.62 -1.03
C ASP A 61 -12.95 1.40 -2.10
N ARG A 62 -11.71 0.98 -2.36
CA ARG A 62 -10.87 1.57 -3.41
C ARG A 62 -11.39 1.25 -4.80
N SER A 63 -12.10 0.15 -4.98
CA SER A 63 -12.68 -0.29 -6.25
C SER A 63 -14.17 0.07 -6.36
N LEU A 64 -14.83 -0.28 -7.47
CA LEU A 64 -16.29 -0.14 -7.63
C LEU A 64 -17.08 -1.14 -6.78
N GLN A 65 -16.42 -2.21 -6.32
CA GLN A 65 -17.00 -3.22 -5.44
C GLN A 65 -16.33 -3.12 -4.08
N SER A 66 -17.10 -2.75 -3.07
CA SER A 66 -16.62 -2.74 -1.69
C SER A 66 -16.40 -4.17 -1.22
N THR A 67 -15.24 -4.45 -0.63
CA THR A 67 -14.90 -5.76 -0.08
C THR A 67 -14.52 -5.65 1.39
N GLN A 68 -14.71 -6.75 2.12
CA GLN A 68 -14.32 -6.85 3.51
C GLN A 68 -13.52 -8.13 3.72
N VAL A 69 -12.36 -8.01 4.35
CA VAL A 69 -11.51 -9.15 4.71
C VAL A 69 -11.36 -9.19 6.23
N ARG A 70 -11.51 -10.40 6.80
CA ARG A 70 -11.19 -10.67 8.19
C ARG A 70 -9.85 -11.39 8.25
N LEU A 71 -8.88 -10.76 8.89
CA LEU A 71 -7.55 -11.29 9.13
C LEU A 71 -7.51 -11.85 10.56
N GLU A 72 -6.91 -13.03 10.72
CA GLU A 72 -6.71 -13.70 12.01
C GLU A 72 -5.27 -14.26 12.07
N GLY A 73 -4.84 -14.73 13.25
CA GLY A 73 -3.54 -15.41 13.42
C GLY A 73 -2.34 -14.58 12.94
N THR A 74 -1.38 -15.25 12.28
CA THR A 74 -0.14 -14.64 11.76
C THR A 74 -0.41 -13.43 10.87
N ALA A 75 -1.40 -13.52 9.97
CA ALA A 75 -1.71 -12.45 9.02
C ALA A 75 -2.20 -11.18 9.73
N ALA A 76 -3.06 -11.31 10.75
CA ALA A 76 -3.51 -10.17 11.55
C ALA A 76 -2.36 -9.51 12.31
N LYS A 77 -1.52 -10.32 12.97
CA LYS A 77 -0.36 -9.85 13.75
C LYS A 77 0.63 -9.11 12.84
N ALA A 78 1.00 -9.71 11.70
CA ALA A 78 1.90 -9.11 10.72
C ALA A 78 1.34 -7.79 10.15
N PHE A 79 0.06 -7.76 9.80
CA PHE A 79 -0.62 -6.57 9.29
C PHE A 79 -0.57 -5.40 10.28
N VAL A 80 -0.85 -5.66 11.56
CA VAL A 80 -0.80 -4.63 12.62
C VAL A 80 0.64 -4.17 12.85
N TYR A 81 1.61 -5.09 12.88
CA TYR A 81 3.01 -4.74 13.10
C TYR A 81 3.58 -3.85 11.97
N CYS A 82 3.12 -4.05 10.73
CA CYS A 82 3.48 -3.22 9.58
C CYS A 82 2.79 -1.84 9.54
N ASN A 83 1.82 -1.57 10.43
CA ASN A 83 1.14 -0.26 10.51
C ASN A 83 1.97 0.80 11.25
N GLU A 84 2.78 0.41 12.24
CA GLU A 84 3.55 1.36 13.04
C GLU A 84 4.69 2.00 12.26
N ALA A 85 5.42 1.19 11.49
CA ALA A 85 6.55 1.59 10.67
C ALA A 85 6.85 0.49 9.63
N PRO A 86 7.54 0.81 8.52
CA PRO A 86 7.99 -0.22 7.57
C PRO A 86 8.90 -1.26 8.23
N LYS A 87 8.59 -2.55 8.07
CA LYS A 87 9.30 -3.68 8.71
C LYS A 87 9.96 -4.61 7.70
N THR A 88 11.13 -5.17 8.01
CA THR A 88 11.71 -6.26 7.23
C THR A 88 11.07 -7.60 7.57
N ILE A 89 11.22 -8.60 6.70
CA ILE A 89 10.71 -9.95 6.97
C ILE A 89 11.31 -10.55 8.25
N ASP A 90 12.58 -10.27 8.54
CA ASP A 90 13.25 -10.78 9.75
C ASP A 90 12.66 -10.16 11.03
N GLN A 91 12.34 -8.86 11.00
CA GLN A 91 11.65 -8.19 12.12
C GLN A 91 10.25 -8.77 12.33
N ILE A 92 9.55 -9.08 11.24
CA ILE A 92 8.22 -9.69 11.29
C ILE A 92 8.31 -11.10 11.90
N LYS A 93 9.25 -11.92 11.45
CA LYS A 93 9.51 -13.25 12.04
C LYS A 93 9.82 -13.18 13.53
N GLU A 94 10.70 -12.27 13.92
CA GLU A 94 11.08 -12.08 15.33
C GLU A 94 9.87 -11.69 16.18
N HIS A 95 9.02 -10.79 15.68
CA HIS A 95 7.79 -10.39 16.36
C HIS A 95 6.80 -11.55 16.54
N LEU A 96 6.72 -12.46 15.56
CA LEU A 96 5.79 -13.59 15.53
C LEU A 96 6.27 -14.82 16.32
N ASN A 97 7.59 -15.05 16.39
CA ASN A 97 8.19 -16.21 17.08
C ASN A 97 7.87 -16.29 18.59
N GLY A 98 7.42 -15.19 19.20
CA GLY A 98 6.95 -15.17 20.60
C GLY A 98 5.43 -15.35 20.77
N GLN A 99 4.67 -15.42 19.68
CA GLN A 99 3.21 -15.31 19.70
C GLN A 99 2.48 -16.40 18.89
N ASN A 100 3.20 -17.24 18.13
CA ASN A 100 2.59 -18.23 17.26
C ASN A 100 2.37 -19.57 17.96
N GLY A 101 1.15 -20.14 17.82
CA GLY A 101 0.87 -21.53 18.17
C GLY A 101 1.46 -22.50 17.14
N GLN A 102 1.66 -23.76 17.52
CA GLN A 102 2.07 -24.82 16.57
C GLN A 102 1.02 -24.95 15.44
N GLY A 103 1.45 -24.82 14.18
CA GLY A 103 0.58 -24.93 13.00
C GLY A 103 0.12 -23.60 12.38
N GLU A 104 0.55 -22.46 12.93
CA GLU A 104 0.32 -21.14 12.30
C GLU A 104 1.17 -20.96 11.02
N GLU A 105 0.60 -20.25 10.04
CA GLU A 105 1.25 -19.86 8.79
C GLU A 105 2.56 -19.11 9.06
N SER A 106 3.57 -19.28 8.21
CA SER A 106 4.85 -18.58 8.34
C SER A 106 4.72 -17.08 8.08
N ALA A 107 5.68 -16.29 8.56
CA ALA A 107 5.72 -14.85 8.33
C ALA A 107 5.72 -14.50 6.82
N GLU A 108 6.44 -15.28 6.01
CA GLU A 108 6.53 -15.11 4.56
C GLU A 108 5.21 -15.40 3.85
N GLU A 109 4.51 -16.45 4.26
CA GLU A 109 3.20 -16.79 3.71
C GLU A 109 2.17 -15.72 4.07
N ALA A 110 2.17 -15.27 5.33
CA ALA A 110 1.32 -14.20 5.78
C ALA A 110 1.57 -12.89 5.01
N ILE A 111 2.83 -12.49 4.80
CA ILE A 111 3.16 -11.28 4.05
C ILE A 111 2.78 -11.42 2.57
N ARG A 112 3.08 -12.56 1.94
CA ARG A 112 2.68 -12.82 0.55
C ARG A 112 1.16 -12.73 0.40
N PHE A 113 0.40 -13.33 1.32
CA PHE A 113 -1.06 -13.23 1.33
C PHE A 113 -1.54 -11.77 1.45
N LEU A 114 -0.93 -10.97 2.33
CA LEU A 114 -1.29 -9.56 2.51
C LEU A 114 -0.93 -8.69 1.29
N GLU A 115 0.18 -8.97 0.61
CA GLU A 115 0.58 -8.30 -0.62
C GLU A 115 -0.34 -8.66 -1.80
N GLU A 116 -0.68 -9.95 -1.97
CA GLU A 116 -1.63 -10.41 -2.99
C GLU A 116 -3.01 -9.78 -2.82
N LYS A 117 -3.40 -9.48 -1.58
CA LYS A 117 -4.65 -8.75 -1.25
C LYS A 117 -4.51 -7.23 -1.39
N GLY A 118 -3.33 -6.71 -1.71
CA GLY A 118 -3.06 -5.27 -1.81
C GLY A 118 -3.28 -4.52 -0.49
N LEU A 119 -3.04 -5.20 0.64
CA LEU A 119 -3.18 -4.68 2.00
C LEU A 119 -1.85 -4.20 2.58
N VAL A 120 -0.76 -4.85 2.18
CA VAL A 120 0.62 -4.49 2.50
C VAL A 120 1.34 -4.19 1.21
N TYR A 121 2.27 -3.24 1.27
CA TYR A 121 3.16 -2.89 0.16
C TYR A 121 4.61 -3.14 0.54
N GLY A 122 5.31 -3.92 -0.28
CA GLY A 122 6.74 -4.17 -0.18
C GLY A 122 7.57 -3.19 -1.04
N GLU A 123 8.48 -2.46 -0.41
CA GLU A 123 9.49 -1.65 -1.10
C GLU A 123 10.87 -1.83 -0.45
N ARG A 124 11.89 -2.11 -1.27
CA ARG A 124 13.30 -2.27 -0.83
C ARG A 124 13.46 -3.25 0.35
N GLY A 125 12.70 -4.35 0.33
CA GLY A 125 12.73 -5.38 1.36
C GLY A 125 12.04 -5.01 2.68
N LYS A 126 11.25 -3.92 2.69
CA LYS A 126 10.43 -3.50 3.83
C LYS A 126 8.96 -3.49 3.44
N TYR A 127 8.12 -3.81 4.41
CA TYR A 127 6.68 -3.96 4.26
C TYR A 127 5.96 -2.94 5.12
N PHE A 128 4.95 -2.29 4.55
CA PHE A 128 4.12 -1.29 5.22
C PHE A 128 2.64 -1.53 4.94
N ASN A 129 1.80 -1.32 5.95
CA ASN A 129 0.35 -1.46 5.85
C ASN A 129 -0.27 -0.25 5.15
N LEU A 130 -1.09 -0.47 4.12
CA LEU A 130 -1.74 0.61 3.37
C LEU A 130 -3.04 1.13 3.98
N ALA A 131 -3.66 0.35 4.88
CA ALA A 131 -4.96 0.66 5.45
C ALA A 131 -4.86 1.64 6.62
N LEU A 132 -5.78 2.59 6.68
CA LEU A 132 -5.85 3.54 7.78
C LEU A 132 -6.67 2.98 8.96
N PRO A 133 -6.27 3.20 10.22
CA PRO A 133 -7.09 2.81 11.35
C PRO A 133 -8.39 3.62 11.35
N HIS A 134 -9.55 2.95 11.41
CA HIS A 134 -10.85 3.63 11.43
C HIS A 134 -11.11 4.37 12.76
N ASN A 135 -10.49 3.91 13.86
CA ASN A 135 -10.54 4.56 15.16
C ASN A 135 -9.12 4.85 15.65
N SER A 136 -8.78 6.14 15.77
CA SER A 136 -7.44 6.63 16.14
C SER A 136 -7.15 6.65 17.65
N ASN A 137 -7.97 6.00 18.49
CA ASN A 137 -7.84 6.02 19.95
C ASN A 137 -7.48 4.65 20.54
N LEU A 138 -6.33 4.10 20.14
CA LEU A 138 -5.65 3.02 20.85
C LEU A 138 -4.18 3.36 21.00
#